data_AF-A0A7S3K0J8-F1
#
_entry.id   AF-A0A7S3K0J8-F1
#
_cell.length_a   1.000
_cell.length_b   1.000
_cell.length_c   1.000
_cell.angle_alpha   90.00
_cell.angle_beta   90.00
_cell.angle_gamma   90.00
#
_symmetry.space_group_name_H-M   'P 1'
#
loop_
_entity.id
_entity.type
_entity.pdbx_description
1 polymer ?
#
loop_
_entity_poly.entity_id
_entity_poly.type
_entity_poly.pdbx_seq_one_letter_code
_entity_poly.pdbx_strand_id
1 'polypeptide(L)'
;MRGRSYQQRDGGRRGRSRGGNYSANSSEAPRAQQIAWSKEMTSQDATVNSVLLLFTTHGQKFSVRNVATAAHRVAKIGRKQSHRLKQDNRINALATACLNSVKDFESQHLANVAWAFAIIGIEAPVLFNAIAD
;
A
#
# COMPACT_ATOMS: atom_id res chain seq x y z
N MET A 1 38.29 25.97 -3.59
CA MET A 1 37.86 24.56 -3.81
C MET A 1 37.75 23.89 -2.45
N ARG A 2 36.64 23.36 -1.92
CA ARG A 2 35.27 23.09 -2.35
C ARG A 2 34.34 23.45 -1.18
N GLY A 3 33.23 24.13 -1.45
CA GLY A 3 32.16 24.33 -0.47
C GLY A 3 31.39 23.04 -0.22
N ARG A 4 30.98 22.81 1.03
CA ARG A 4 29.93 21.84 1.38
C ARG A 4 28.70 22.63 1.82
N SER A 5 27.72 22.68 0.93
CA SER A 5 26.44 23.35 1.12
C SER A 5 25.56 22.60 2.12
N TYR A 6 24.86 23.36 2.95
CA TYR A 6 23.81 22.93 3.85
C TYR A 6 22.52 22.53 3.11
N GLN A 7 21.79 21.60 3.74
CA GLN A 7 20.33 21.40 3.70
C GLN A 7 19.61 21.17 2.37
N GLN A 8 18.90 20.04 2.30
CA GLN A 8 17.43 20.08 2.28
C GLN A 8 16.88 18.75 2.82
N ARG A 9 16.44 18.81 4.08
CA ARG A 9 15.40 17.93 4.61
C ARG A 9 14.09 18.53 4.12
N ASP A 10 13.40 17.82 3.22
CA ASP A 10 11.99 18.07 3.02
C ASP A 10 11.27 16.77 2.67
N GLY A 11 10.07 16.61 3.20
CA GLY A 11 9.31 15.38 3.06
C GLY A 11 8.30 15.10 4.17
N GLY A 12 7.53 16.12 4.56
CA GLY A 12 6.13 15.96 4.94
C GLY A 12 5.83 15.18 6.22
N ARG A 13 5.57 15.93 7.30
CA ARG A 13 4.87 15.46 8.50
C ARG A 13 3.63 14.67 8.08
N ARG A 14 3.56 13.41 8.51
CA ARG A 14 2.35 12.57 8.39
C ARG A 14 1.25 13.21 9.21
N GLY A 15 0.30 13.87 8.55
CA GLY A 15 -1.00 14.20 9.12
C GLY A 15 -1.67 12.91 9.57
N ARG A 16 -1.63 12.61 10.87
CA ARG A 16 -2.44 11.56 11.48
C ARG A 16 -3.86 12.11 11.60
N SER A 17 -4.64 12.01 10.53
CA SER A 17 -6.10 12.08 10.66
C SER A 17 -6.58 10.79 11.30
N ARG A 18 -7.00 10.91 12.57
CA ARG A 18 -7.70 9.90 13.36
C ARG A 18 -9.18 9.94 12.97
N GLY A 19 -9.77 8.77 12.77
CA GLY A 19 -11.22 8.60 12.70
C GLY A 19 -11.71 8.19 11.31
N GLY A 20 -11.48 6.92 10.94
CA GLY A 20 -12.21 6.28 9.84
C GLY A 20 -13.11 5.22 10.46
N ASN A 21 -14.41 5.28 10.17
CA ASN A 21 -15.44 4.38 10.66
C ASN A 21 -15.06 2.91 10.41
N TYR A 22 -14.79 2.17 11.48
CA TYR A 22 -14.48 0.75 11.41
C TYR A 22 -15.80 -0.01 11.31
N SER A 23 -16.22 -0.33 10.07
CA SER A 23 -17.21 -1.38 9.85
C SER A 23 -16.57 -2.70 10.29
N ALA A 24 -16.98 -3.21 11.44
CA ALA A 24 -16.42 -4.41 12.04
C ALA A 24 -16.83 -5.64 11.22
N ASN A 25 -16.07 -5.96 10.17
CA ASN A 25 -16.17 -7.24 9.49
C ASN A 25 -15.62 -8.34 10.40
N SER A 26 -16.45 -9.34 10.72
CA SER A 26 -16.17 -10.40 11.71
C SER A 26 -14.99 -11.33 11.35
N SER A 27 -14.36 -11.13 10.20
CA SER A 27 -13.18 -11.87 9.69
C SER A 27 -11.85 -11.10 9.85
N GLU A 28 -11.89 -9.80 10.17
CA GLU A 28 -10.67 -9.00 10.31
C GLU A 28 -9.90 -9.34 11.59
N ALA A 29 -8.57 -9.31 11.52
CA ALA A 29 -7.76 -9.45 12.73
C ALA A 29 -7.94 -8.25 13.67
N PRO A 30 -7.73 -8.43 14.99
CA PRO A 30 -7.85 -7.36 15.98
C PRO A 30 -7.03 -6.11 15.63
N ARG A 31 -7.50 -4.95 16.08
CA ARG A 31 -6.87 -3.63 15.82
C ARG A 31 -5.35 -3.62 16.09
N ALA A 32 -4.92 -4.26 17.17
CA ALA A 32 -3.50 -4.37 17.53
C ALA A 32 -2.68 -5.06 16.42
N GLN A 33 -3.23 -6.14 15.85
CA GLN A 33 -2.60 -6.87 14.74
C GLN A 33 -2.57 -6.01 13.47
N GLN A 34 -3.64 -5.27 13.18
CA GLN A 34 -3.67 -4.35 12.04
C GLN A 34 -2.55 -3.30 12.14
N ILE A 35 -2.33 -2.76 13.34
CA ILE A 35 -1.26 -1.78 13.61
C ILE A 35 0.12 -2.42 13.47
N ALA A 36 0.30 -3.65 13.97
CA ALA A 36 1.55 -4.38 13.85
C ALA A 36 1.93 -4.60 12.38
N TRP A 37 1.03 -5.13 11.55
CA TRP A 37 1.27 -5.33 10.12
C TRP A 37 1.55 -4.01 9.38
N SER A 38 0.80 -2.94 9.69
CA SER A 38 1.07 -1.62 9.10
C SER A 38 2.48 -1.12 9.43
N LYS A 39 2.94 -1.29 10.68
CA LYS A 39 4.31 -0.95 11.08
C LYS A 39 5.33 -1.81 10.36
N GLU A 40 5.11 -3.12 10.25
CA GLU A 40 6.01 -4.04 9.57
C GLU A 40 6.19 -3.68 8.10
N MET A 41 5.10 -3.46 7.36
CA MET A 41 5.16 -3.03 5.95
C MET A 41 5.82 -1.66 5.76
N THR A 42 5.75 -0.80 6.79
CA THR A 42 6.32 0.55 6.76
C THR A 42 7.69 0.67 7.43
N SER A 43 8.27 -0.44 7.87
CA SER A 43 9.64 -0.49 8.42
C SER A 43 10.67 -0.07 7.36
N GLN A 44 11.86 0.32 7.82
CA GLN A 44 12.98 0.69 6.94
C GLN A 44 13.56 -0.54 6.23
N ASP A 45 13.49 -1.67 6.91
CA ASP A 45 13.98 -3.01 6.54
C ASP A 45 12.93 -3.81 5.76
N ALA A 46 11.76 -3.22 5.49
CA ALA A 46 10.73 -3.85 4.67
C ALA A 46 11.21 -4.03 3.22
N THR A 47 11.08 -5.25 2.71
CA THR A 47 11.36 -5.59 1.30
C THR A 47 10.06 -5.83 0.56
N VAL A 48 10.08 -5.78 -0.78
CA VAL A 48 8.93 -6.18 -1.58
C VAL A 48 8.47 -7.60 -1.23
N ASN A 49 9.42 -8.54 -1.05
CA ASN A 49 9.09 -9.92 -0.74
C ASN A 49 8.44 -10.06 0.63
N SER A 50 8.94 -9.37 1.66
CA SER A 50 8.34 -9.44 3.00
C SER A 50 6.92 -8.85 3.02
N VAL A 51 6.68 -7.74 2.32
CA VAL A 51 5.34 -7.15 2.23
C VAL A 51 4.36 -8.07 1.47
N LEU A 52 4.78 -8.64 0.34
CA LEU A 52 3.94 -9.57 -0.43
C LEU A 52 3.72 -10.90 0.30
N LEU A 53 4.72 -11.40 1.02
CA LEU A 53 4.57 -12.58 1.86
C LEU A 53 3.57 -12.31 2.98
N LEU A 54 3.67 -11.17 3.67
CA LEU A 54 2.74 -10.80 4.73
C LEU A 54 1.30 -10.71 4.19
N PHE A 55 1.12 -10.09 3.01
CA PHE A 55 -0.17 -10.02 2.34
C PHE A 55 -0.71 -11.39 1.94
N THR A 56 0.09 -12.28 1.37
CA THR A 56 -0.39 -13.61 0.97
C THR A 56 -0.72 -14.51 2.16
N THR A 57 0.01 -14.37 3.27
CA THR A 57 -0.22 -15.14 4.51
C THR A 57 -1.43 -14.64 5.30
N HIS A 58 -1.70 -13.33 5.31
CA HIS A 58 -2.69 -12.72 6.20
C HIS A 58 -3.73 -11.83 5.50
N GLY A 59 -3.71 -11.73 4.17
CA GLY A 59 -4.49 -10.75 3.41
C GLY A 59 -5.99 -10.83 3.63
N GLN A 60 -6.54 -12.02 3.87
CA GLN A 60 -7.96 -12.20 4.21
C GLN A 60 -8.37 -11.53 5.53
N LYS A 61 -7.40 -11.28 6.41
CA LYS A 61 -7.60 -10.63 7.71
C LYS A 61 -7.19 -9.17 7.70
N PHE A 62 -6.67 -8.65 6.58
CA PHE A 62 -6.27 -7.25 6.48
C PHE A 62 -7.49 -6.35 6.42
N SER A 63 -7.43 -5.26 7.17
CA SER A 63 -8.31 -4.12 6.93
C SER A 63 -8.01 -3.46 5.58
N VAL A 64 -8.98 -2.75 5.03
CA VAL A 64 -8.85 -1.97 3.77
C VAL A 64 -7.65 -1.02 3.80
N ARG A 65 -7.36 -0.44 4.97
CA ARG A 65 -6.16 0.40 5.19
C ARG A 65 -4.86 -0.38 4.97
N ASN A 66 -4.78 -1.62 5.45
CA ASN A 66 -3.60 -2.45 5.30
C ASN A 66 -3.40 -2.92 3.86
N VAL A 67 -4.49 -3.20 3.13
CA VAL A 67 -4.43 -3.50 1.68
C VAL A 67 -3.85 -2.32 0.90
N ALA A 68 -4.39 -1.11 1.09
CA ALA A 68 -3.88 0.10 0.44
C ALA A 68 -2.43 0.42 0.84
N THR A 69 -2.08 0.18 2.12
CA THR A 69 -0.71 0.34 2.61
C THR A 69 0.24 -0.64 1.92
N ALA A 70 -0.14 -1.91 1.78
CA ALA A 70 0.68 -2.93 1.12
C ALA A 70 0.99 -2.53 -0.33
N ALA A 71 -0.02 -2.13 -1.11
CA ALA A 71 0.16 -1.69 -2.50
C ALA A 71 1.16 -0.53 -2.62
N HIS A 72 0.95 0.53 -1.83
CA HIS A 72 1.87 1.66 -1.80
C HIS A 72 3.28 1.27 -1.40
N ARG A 73 3.46 0.40 -0.39
CA ARG A 73 4.81 -0.01 0.06
C ARG A 73 5.52 -0.86 -0.97
N VAL A 74 4.83 -1.81 -1.59
CA VAL A 74 5.38 -2.62 -2.68
C VAL A 74 5.86 -1.72 -3.82
N ALA A 75 5.04 -0.78 -4.28
CA ALA A 75 5.41 0.15 -5.34
C ALA A 75 6.59 1.04 -4.92
N LYS A 76 6.57 1.60 -3.71
CA LYS A 76 7.63 2.49 -3.20
C LYS A 76 8.98 1.80 -3.06
N ILE A 77 9.02 0.59 -2.51
CA ILE A 77 10.27 -0.19 -2.36
C ILE A 77 10.72 -0.71 -3.72
N GLY A 78 9.78 -1.19 -4.53
CA GLY A 78 10.05 -1.86 -5.80
C GLY A 78 10.17 -0.95 -7.02
N ARG A 79 10.26 0.38 -6.87
CA ARG A 79 10.30 1.34 -8.00
C ARG A 79 11.35 1.02 -9.08
N LYS A 80 12.51 0.49 -8.69
CA LYS A 80 13.61 0.14 -9.62
C LYS A 80 13.47 -1.25 -10.25
N GLN A 81 12.50 -2.04 -9.78
CA GLN A 81 12.31 -3.44 -10.17
C GLN A 81 10.90 -3.68 -10.72
N SER A 82 10.31 -2.69 -11.39
CA SER A 82 8.94 -2.78 -11.95
C SER A 82 8.76 -4.00 -12.85
N HIS A 83 9.77 -4.41 -13.62
CA HIS A 83 9.70 -5.62 -14.45
C HIS A 83 9.44 -6.89 -13.61
N ARG A 84 10.10 -7.05 -12.45
CA ARG A 84 9.89 -8.20 -11.56
C ARG A 84 8.52 -8.16 -10.91
N LEU A 85 8.06 -6.97 -10.53
CA LEU A 85 6.73 -6.79 -9.96
C LEU A 85 5.64 -7.20 -10.97
N LYS A 86 5.77 -6.80 -12.24
CA LYS A 86 4.81 -7.18 -13.29
C LYS A 86 4.72 -8.70 -13.51
N GLN A 87 5.79 -9.44 -13.22
CA GLN A 87 5.84 -10.90 -13.36
C GLN A 87 5.41 -11.64 -12.08
N ASP A 88 5.20 -10.94 -10.96
CA ASP A 88 4.86 -11.55 -9.69
C ASP A 88 3.33 -11.68 -9.56
N ASN A 89 2.84 -12.91 -9.58
CA ASN A 89 1.41 -13.23 -9.44
C ASN A 89 0.77 -12.67 -8.15
N ARG A 90 1.57 -12.42 -7.10
CA ARG A 90 1.07 -11.83 -5.85
C ARG A 90 0.62 -10.38 -6.03
N ILE A 91 1.14 -9.69 -7.06
CA ILE A 91 0.68 -8.34 -7.41
C ILE A 91 -0.72 -8.37 -7.99
N ASN A 92 -1.05 -9.38 -8.81
CA ASN A 92 -2.41 -9.56 -9.32
C ASN A 92 -3.40 -9.84 -8.18
N ALA A 93 -3.01 -10.69 -7.22
CA ALA A 93 -3.81 -10.92 -6.01
C ALA A 93 -4.02 -9.63 -5.19
N LEU A 94 -2.99 -8.79 -5.08
CA LEU A 94 -3.07 -7.50 -4.41
C LEU A 94 -3.97 -6.51 -5.17
N ALA A 95 -3.94 -6.52 -6.50
CA ALA A 95 -4.84 -5.72 -7.34
C ALA A 95 -6.31 -6.10 -7.13
N THR A 96 -6.61 -7.41 -7.13
CA THR A 96 -7.95 -7.92 -6.84
C THR A 96 -8.42 -7.52 -5.44
N ALA A 97 -7.56 -7.62 -4.44
CA ALA A 97 -7.89 -7.19 -3.08
C ALA A 97 -8.17 -5.68 -3.00
N CYS A 98 -7.39 -4.86 -3.73
CA CYS A 98 -7.65 -3.43 -3.85
C CYS A 98 -9.02 -3.17 -4.50
N LEU A 99 -9.30 -3.81 -5.64
CA LEU A 99 -10.56 -3.66 -6.38
C LEU A 99 -11.78 -3.98 -5.50
N ASN A 100 -11.72 -5.11 -4.77
CA ASN A 100 -12.80 -5.52 -3.86
C ASN A 100 -13.02 -4.54 -2.70
N SER A 101 -12.00 -3.74 -2.35
CA SER A 101 -12.04 -2.78 -1.25
C SER A 101 -12.25 -1.32 -1.69
N VAL A 102 -12.38 -1.05 -3.01
CA VAL A 102 -12.42 0.32 -3.55
C VAL A 102 -13.54 1.15 -2.93
N LYS A 103 -14.72 0.56 -2.71
CA LYS A 103 -15.89 1.27 -2.15
C LYS A 103 -15.70 1.68 -0.68
N ASP A 104 -14.83 0.99 0.03
CA ASP A 104 -14.52 1.24 1.44
C ASP A 104 -13.28 2.12 1.63
N PHE A 105 -12.60 2.47 0.54
CA PHE A 105 -11.40 3.29 0.57
C PHE A 105 -11.74 4.77 0.75
N GLU A 106 -11.28 5.34 1.87
CA GLU A 106 -11.12 6.80 1.99
C GLU A 106 -10.21 7.37 0.87
N SER A 107 -10.32 8.66 0.56
CA SER A 107 -9.58 9.33 -0.52
C SER A 107 -8.06 9.11 -0.46
N GLN A 108 -7.47 9.03 0.73
CA GLN A 108 -6.04 8.73 0.88
C GLN A 108 -5.66 7.32 0.41
N HIS A 109 -6.57 6.34 0.57
CA HIS A 109 -6.33 4.95 0.18
C HIS A 109 -6.42 4.84 -1.34
N LEU A 110 -7.42 5.47 -1.95
CA LEU A 110 -7.55 5.58 -3.41
C LEU A 110 -6.30 6.20 -4.04
N ALA A 111 -5.83 7.34 -3.52
CA ALA A 111 -4.62 8.00 -4.01
C ALA A 111 -3.38 7.11 -3.88
N ASN A 112 -3.22 6.40 -2.76
CA ASN A 112 -2.11 5.47 -2.54
C ASN A 112 -2.13 4.30 -3.53
N VAL A 113 -3.32 3.73 -3.78
CA VAL A 113 -3.51 2.60 -4.70
C VAL A 113 -3.28 3.05 -6.14
N ALA A 114 -3.91 4.13 -6.58
CA ALA A 114 -3.72 4.68 -7.93
C ALA A 114 -2.23 4.98 -8.20
N TRP A 115 -1.57 5.66 -7.27
CA TRP A 115 -0.14 5.95 -7.36
C TRP A 115 0.70 4.67 -7.42
N ALA A 116 0.39 3.66 -6.60
CA ALA A 116 1.12 2.41 -6.58
C ALA A 116 1.07 1.69 -7.95
N PHE A 117 -0.13 1.48 -8.50
CA PHE A 117 -0.29 0.75 -9.76
C PHE A 117 0.29 1.52 -10.96
N ALA A 118 0.19 2.85 -10.96
CA ALA A 118 0.85 3.69 -11.96
C ALA A 118 2.39 3.53 -11.94
N ILE A 119 2.98 3.45 -10.76
CA ILE A 119 4.44 3.33 -10.59
C ILE A 119 4.96 1.94 -10.93
N ILE A 120 4.18 0.90 -10.60
CA ILE A 120 4.51 -0.47 -11.02
C ILE A 120 4.37 -0.58 -12.56
N GLY A 121 3.48 0.22 -13.15
CA GLY A 121 3.19 0.21 -14.58
C GLY A 121 2.40 -1.02 -15.01
N ILE A 122 1.52 -1.52 -14.12
CA ILE A 122 0.58 -2.59 -14.45
C ILE A 122 -0.66 -1.95 -15.03
N GLU A 123 -1.10 -2.48 -16.17
CA GLU A 123 -2.37 -2.13 -16.76
C GLU A 123 -3.49 -2.72 -15.90
N ALA A 124 -4.16 -1.85 -15.14
CA ALA A 124 -5.30 -2.20 -14.31
C ALA A 124 -6.50 -1.31 -14.64
N PRO A 125 -7.01 -1.34 -15.89
CA PRO A 125 -8.06 -0.42 -16.33
C PRO A 125 -9.32 -0.49 -15.47
N VAL A 126 -9.70 -1.70 -15.04
CA VAL A 126 -10.85 -1.90 -14.14
C VAL A 126 -10.64 -1.22 -12.78
N LEU A 127 -9.42 -1.29 -12.23
CA LEU A 127 -9.09 -0.64 -10.97
C LEU A 127 -9.08 0.89 -11.11
N PHE A 128 -8.51 1.42 -12.20
CA PHE A 128 -8.50 2.87 -12.44
C PHE A 128 -9.90 3.42 -12.67
N ASN A 129 -10.75 2.72 -13.43
CA ASN A 129 -12.15 3.11 -13.61
C ASN A 129 -12.89 3.12 -12.27
N ALA A 130 -12.72 2.07 -11.45
CA ALA A 130 -13.37 2.00 -10.14
C ALA A 130 -12.92 3.11 -9.18
N ILE A 131 -11.70 3.65 -9.34
CA ILE A 131 -11.19 4.79 -8.54
C ILE A 131 -11.73 6.13 -9.07
N ALA A 132 -12.12 6.20 -10.34
CA ALA A 132 -12.57 7.42 -11.01
C ALA A 132 -14.09 7.68 -10.91
N ASP A 133 -14.87 6.66 -10.54
CA ASP A 133 -16.30 6.75 -10.22
C ASP A 133 -16.54 7.45 -8.86
#